data_AF-A0A2B3TF14-F1
#
_entry.id   AF-A0A2B3TF14-F1
#
_cell.length_a   1.000
_cell.length_b   1.000
_cell.length_c   1.000
_cell.angle_alpha   90.00
_cell.angle_beta   90.00
_cell.angle_gamma   90.00
#
_symmetry.space_group_name_H-M   'P 1'
#
loop_
_entity.id
_entity.type
_entity.pdbx_description
1 polymer ?
#
loop_
_entity_poly.entity_id
_entity_poly.type
_entity_poly.pdbx_seq_one_letter_code
_entity_poly.pdbx_strand_id
1 'polypeptide(L)'
;FTNQGTIPATDVTITDSLPPGTTFVTNSVTLNNIPQPGVSPITGISVGTVNPGQTVTVTFQVQITAIPPNGKIENTASVTYISQPNPS
;
A
#
# COMPACT_ATOMS: atom_id res chain seq x y z
N PHE A 1 -1.85 -2.95 -5.93
CA PHE A 1 -3.24 -2.60 -6.32
C PHE A 1 -3.32 -2.67 -7.84
N THR A 2 -4.33 -3.34 -8.37
CA THR A 2 -4.58 -3.38 -9.82
C THR A 2 -5.96 -2.80 -10.06
N ASN A 3 -6.04 -1.80 -10.94
CA ASN A 3 -7.33 -1.24 -11.33
C ASN A 3 -7.98 -2.15 -12.38
N GLN A 4 -8.86 -3.04 -11.93
CA GLN A 4 -9.64 -3.95 -12.78
C GLN A 4 -10.90 -3.30 -13.38
N GLY A 5 -11.14 -2.01 -13.11
CA GLY A 5 -12.24 -1.25 -13.68
C GLY A 5 -11.96 -0.76 -15.10
N THR A 6 -12.94 -0.07 -15.67
CA THR A 6 -12.87 0.51 -17.03
C THR A 6 -12.53 2.00 -17.04
N ILE A 7 -12.38 2.61 -15.87
CA ILE A 7 -12.11 4.04 -15.66
C ILE A 7 -10.88 4.24 -14.77
N PRO A 8 -10.14 5.36 -14.89
CA PRO A 8 -9.05 5.67 -13.98
C PRO A 8 -9.51 5.75 -12.52
N ALA A 9 -8.74 5.15 -11.62
CA ALA A 9 -8.86 5.34 -10.18
C ALA A 9 -7.96 6.51 -9.79
N THR A 10 -8.51 7.59 -9.24
CA THR A 10 -7.75 8.77 -8.81
C THR A 10 -7.62 8.81 -7.29
N ASP A 11 -6.69 9.63 -6.81
CA ASP A 11 -6.41 9.82 -5.38
C ASP A 11 -6.18 8.49 -4.63
N VAL A 12 -5.55 7.53 -5.34
CA VAL A 12 -5.28 6.21 -4.79
C VAL A 12 -4.29 6.33 -3.64
N THR A 13 -4.69 5.86 -2.46
CA THR A 13 -3.86 5.80 -1.27
C THR A 13 -3.87 4.38 -0.71
N ILE A 14 -2.68 3.83 -0.46
CA ILE A 14 -2.49 2.51 0.15
C ILE A 14 -2.03 2.72 1.59
N THR A 15 -2.71 2.10 2.54
CA THR A 15 -2.34 2.08 3.96
C THR A 15 -2.14 0.65 4.42
N ASP A 16 -1.21 0.41 5.33
CA ASP A 16 -0.97 -0.91 5.91
C ASP A 16 -0.70 -0.78 7.42
N SER A 17 -1.41 -1.58 8.22
CA SER A 17 -1.16 -1.65 9.65
C SER A 17 -0.09 -2.70 9.92
N LEU A 18 0.88 -2.36 10.77
CA LEU A 18 1.96 -3.29 11.06
C LEU A 18 1.46 -4.46 11.91
N PRO A 19 1.79 -5.70 11.53
CA PRO A 19 1.46 -6.86 12.35
C PRO A 19 2.09 -6.76 13.75
N PRO A 20 1.44 -7.29 14.80
CA PRO A 20 2.06 -7.40 16.12
C PRO A 20 3.42 -8.12 16.06
N GLY A 21 4.38 -7.64 16.84
CA GLY A 21 5.75 -8.19 16.84
C GLY A 21 6.60 -7.72 15.67
N THR A 22 6.20 -6.67 14.96
CA THR A 22 6.99 -6.04 13.89
C THR A 22 7.16 -4.53 14.10
N THR A 23 8.20 -3.97 13.50
CA THR A 23 8.46 -2.53 13.44
C THR A 23 8.82 -2.13 12.00
N PHE A 24 8.35 -0.97 11.55
CA PHE A 24 8.63 -0.51 10.19
C PHE A 24 10.07 -0.01 10.05
N VAL A 25 10.74 -0.41 8.96
CA VAL A 25 12.06 0.11 8.61
C VAL A 25 11.88 1.41 7.83
N THR A 26 12.23 2.53 8.43
CA THR A 26 12.12 3.86 7.80
C THR A 26 12.88 3.93 6.48
N ASN A 27 12.35 4.68 5.51
CA ASN A 27 12.93 4.85 4.16
C ASN A 27 13.02 3.56 3.32
N SER A 28 12.28 2.52 3.68
CA SER A 28 12.24 1.28 2.90
C SER A 28 11.16 1.22 1.82
N VAL A 29 10.24 2.20 1.80
CA VAL A 29 9.12 2.22 0.86
C VAL A 29 9.64 2.44 -0.56
N THR A 30 9.17 1.61 -1.48
CA THR A 30 9.28 1.82 -2.92
C THR A 30 7.91 1.74 -3.56
N LEU A 31 7.68 2.59 -4.57
CA LEU A 31 6.50 2.56 -5.43
C LEU A 31 6.97 2.21 -6.84
N ASN A 32 6.55 1.06 -7.37
CA ASN A 32 7.02 0.53 -8.65
C ASN A 32 8.56 0.53 -8.73
N ASN A 33 9.21 0.06 -7.67
CA ASN A 33 10.67 0.03 -7.50
C ASN A 33 11.37 1.40 -7.39
N ILE A 34 10.63 2.51 -7.37
CA ILE A 34 11.17 3.85 -7.13
C ILE A 34 11.13 4.18 -5.64
N PRO A 35 12.26 4.50 -4.99
CA PRO A 35 12.31 4.85 -3.57
C PRO A 35 11.42 6.05 -3.21
N GLN A 36 10.72 5.94 -2.08
CA GLN A 36 9.85 6.98 -1.51
C GLN A 36 10.33 7.30 -0.07
N PRO A 37 11.43 8.06 0.09
CA PRO A 37 11.96 8.39 1.41
C PRO A 37 10.97 9.22 2.24
N GLY A 38 10.95 8.99 3.55
CA GLY A 38 10.04 9.67 4.48
C GLY A 38 8.58 9.19 4.47
N VAL A 39 8.19 8.34 3.52
CA VAL A 39 6.83 7.79 3.44
C VAL A 39 6.69 6.58 4.38
N SER A 40 5.52 6.42 4.98
CA SER A 40 5.18 5.31 5.86
C SER A 40 3.87 4.63 5.43
N PRO A 41 3.80 3.29 5.41
CA PRO A 41 2.55 2.60 5.14
C PRO A 41 1.47 2.86 6.20
N ILE A 42 1.86 3.20 7.43
CA ILE A 42 0.92 3.47 8.54
C ILE A 42 0.17 4.79 8.33
N THR A 43 0.87 5.82 7.84
CA THR A 43 0.27 7.14 7.55
C THR A 43 -0.35 7.22 6.16
N GLY A 44 -0.08 6.23 5.31
CA GLY A 44 -0.55 6.15 3.94
C GLY A 44 0.52 6.49 2.91
N ILE A 45 0.44 5.78 1.79
CA ILE A 45 1.30 5.91 0.62
C ILE A 45 0.40 6.39 -0.53
N SER A 46 0.59 7.65 -0.93
CA SER A 46 -0.12 8.21 -2.08
C SER A 46 0.47 7.62 -3.37
N VAL A 47 -0.41 7.09 -4.21
CA VAL A 47 -0.07 6.47 -5.50
C VAL A 47 -0.56 7.33 -6.68
N GLY A 48 -1.49 8.25 -6.43
CA GLY A 48 -2.05 9.14 -7.45
C GLY A 48 -3.07 8.42 -8.31
N THR A 49 -2.91 8.50 -9.65
CA THR A 49 -3.86 7.89 -10.60
C THR A 49 -3.38 6.53 -11.08
N VAL A 50 -4.28 5.55 -11.11
CA VAL A 50 -4.05 4.20 -11.65
C VAL A 50 -5.05 3.95 -12.77
N ASN A 51 -4.55 3.85 -14.01
CA ASN A 51 -5.38 3.66 -15.21
C ASN A 51 -5.97 2.24 -15.28
N PRO A 52 -7.03 2.02 -16.09
CA PRO A 52 -7.58 0.68 -16.33
C PRO A 52 -6.51 -0.34 -16.74
N GLY A 53 -6.50 -1.50 -16.08
CA GLY A 53 -5.51 -2.57 -16.29
C GLY A 53 -4.11 -2.28 -15.73
N GLN A 54 -3.84 -1.08 -15.23
CA GLN A 54 -2.56 -0.75 -14.61
C GLN A 54 -2.45 -1.39 -13.22
N THR A 55 -1.27 -1.91 -12.93
CA THR A 55 -0.89 -2.37 -11.60
C THR A 55 0.15 -1.43 -10.99
N VAL A 56 -0.04 -1.13 -9.71
CA VAL A 56 0.93 -0.43 -8.87
C VAL A 56 1.35 -1.33 -7.72
N THR A 57 2.65 -1.39 -7.49
CA THR A 57 3.26 -2.23 -6.46
C THR A 57 3.95 -1.34 -5.43
N VAL A 58 3.53 -1.49 -4.19
CA VAL A 58 4.20 -0.91 -3.02
C VAL A 58 5.01 -2.02 -2.36
N THR A 59 6.26 -1.73 -2.01
CA THR A 59 7.11 -2.63 -1.24
C THR A 59 7.74 -1.86 -0.10
N PHE A 60 7.74 -2.43 1.09
CA PHE A 60 8.39 -1.87 2.27
C PHE A 60 8.96 -2.99 3.13
N GLN A 61 9.83 -2.64 4.06
CA GLN A 61 10.48 -3.59 4.96
C GLN A 61 9.98 -3.41 6.40
N VAL A 62 9.89 -4.52 7.11
CA VAL A 62 9.61 -4.57 8.55
C VAL A 62 10.70 -5.40 9.23
N GLN A 63 11.02 -5.03 10.46
CA GLN A 63 11.88 -5.80 11.36
C GLN A 63 11.00 -6.56 12.36
N ILE A 64 11.25 -7.87 12.50
CA ILE A 64 10.60 -8.70 13.50
C ILE A 64 11.23 -8.40 14.86
N THR A 65 10.40 -8.02 15.84
CA THR A 65 10.81 -7.73 17.21
C THR A 65 10.34 -8.80 18.20
N ALA A 66 9.29 -9.55 17.86
CA ALA A 66 8.82 -10.70 18.63
C ALA A 66 8.07 -11.68 17.73
N ILE A 67 8.10 -12.97 18.10
CA ILE A 67 7.29 -13.99 17.43
C ILE A 67 5.88 -13.96 18.05
N PRO A 68 4.81 -13.75 17.26
CA PRO A 68 3.44 -13.78 17.78
C PRO A 68 3.12 -15.14 18.42
N PRO A 69 2.26 -15.21 19.45
CA PRO A 69 1.97 -16.48 20.15
C PRO A 69 1.41 -17.59 19.25
N ASN A 70 0.75 -17.23 18.16
CA ASN A 70 0.24 -18.17 17.14
C ASN A 70 1.31 -18.59 16.10
N GLY A 71 2.54 -18.08 16.22
CA GLY A 71 3.65 -18.32 15.31
C GLY A 71 3.49 -17.71 13.92
N LYS A 72 2.54 -16.78 13.72
CA LYS A 72 2.20 -16.22 12.41
C LYS A 72 2.24 -14.70 12.41
N ILE A 73 2.80 -14.13 11.33
CA ILE A 73 2.72 -12.70 11.02
C ILE A 73 1.67 -12.54 9.93
N GLU A 74 0.57 -11.84 10.22
CA GLU A 74 -0.52 -11.56 9.27
C GLU A 74 -0.51 -10.08 8.93
N ASN A 75 -0.28 -9.74 7.65
CA ASN A 75 -0.20 -8.38 7.14
C ASN A 75 -1.46 -8.02 6.35
N THR A 76 -2.07 -6.87 6.64
CA THR A 76 -3.34 -6.45 6.01
C THR A 76 -3.27 -5.00 5.53
N ALA A 77 -3.23 -4.83 4.22
CA ALA A 77 -3.30 -3.52 3.59
C ALA A 77 -4.74 -3.12 3.23
N SER A 78 -5.01 -1.82 3.25
CA SER A 78 -6.23 -1.19 2.74
C SER A 78 -5.91 -0.25 1.59
N VAL A 79 -6.82 -0.15 0.63
CA VAL A 79 -6.69 0.76 -0.51
C VAL A 79 -7.93 1.64 -0.57
N THR A 80 -7.72 2.94 -0.68
CA THR A 80 -8.78 3.94 -0.89
C THR A 80 -8.51 4.64 -2.22
N TYR A 81 -9.58 4.97 -2.95
CA TYR A 81 -9.51 5.65 -4.24
C TYR A 81 -10.87 6.26 -4.60
N ILE A 82 -10.87 7.21 -5.52
CA ILE A 82 -12.07 7.75 -6.13
C ILE A 82 -12.21 7.15 -7.53
N SER A 83 -13.40 6.63 -7.84
CA SER A 83 -13.79 6.25 -9.19
C SER A 83 -14.82 7.26 -9.69
N GLN A 84 -14.59 7.88 -10.85
CA GLN A 84 -15.61 8.76 -11.44
C GLN A 84 -16.70 7.89 -12.07
N PRO A 85 -17.97 7.98 -11.64
CA PRO A 85 -19.04 7.23 -12.28
C PRO A 85 -19.09 7.60 -13.77
N ASN A 86 -19.14 6.58 -14.64
CA ASN A 86 -19.30 6.78 -16.07
C ASN A 86 -20.50 7.73 -16.32
N PRO A 87 -20.32 8.93 -16.90
CA PRO A 87 -21.46 9.77 -17.20
C PRO A 87 -22.30 9.04 -18.25
N SER A 88 -23.54 8.74 -17.88
CA SER A 88 -24.59 8.20 -18.76
C SER A 88 -24.92 9.14 -19.90
#